data_AF-A0AAV2QBZ5-F1
#
_entry.id   AF-A0AAV2QBZ5-F1
#
_cell.length_a   1.000
_cell.length_b   1.000
_cell.length_c   1.000
_cell.angle_alpha   90.00
_cell.angle_beta   90.00
_cell.angle_gamma   90.00
#
_symmetry.space_group_name_H-M   'P 1'
#
loop_
_entity.id
_entity.type
_entity.pdbx_description
1 polymer ?
#
loop_
_entity_poly.entity_id
_entity_poly.type
_entity_poly.pdbx_seq_one_letter_code
_entity_poly.pdbx_strand_id
1 'polypeptide(L)'
;MLTYVNEFARGTSKALVTATFQNMAADAVPVAIITVFWAIIGGVLPFVLGRGPNKGVIQVVLVITACTCWLFWLLAYMHQINPLIGPNLHNTTAIALKYLWDGTLNRDDLSTTEHPHTSTTEASFNMHAHT
;
A
#
# COMPACT_ATOMS: atom_id res chain seq x y z
N MET A 1 14.31 38.63 -23.95
CA MET A 1 14.90 37.72 -22.95
C MET A 1 14.02 37.60 -21.70
N LEU A 2 13.67 38.69 -21.01
CA LEU A 2 12.82 38.68 -19.81
C LEU A 2 11.42 38.06 -19.99
N THR A 3 10.80 38.18 -21.17
CA THR A 3 9.51 37.56 -21.46
C THR A 3 9.61 36.03 -21.57
N TYR A 4 10.71 35.51 -22.11
CA TYR A 4 10.95 34.07 -22.30
C TYR A 4 11.16 33.35 -20.97
N VAL A 5 11.92 33.96 -20.05
CA VAL A 5 12.10 33.43 -18.69
C VAL A 5 10.78 33.44 -17.91
N ASN A 6 9.93 34.45 -18.09
CA ASN A 6 8.61 34.49 -17.46
C ASN A 6 7.65 33.42 -18.01
N GLU A 7 7.64 33.16 -19.31
CA GLU A 7 6.85 32.10 -19.93
C GLU A 7 7.35 30.71 -19.52
N PHE A 8 8.67 30.50 -19.45
CA PHE A 8 9.28 29.25 -18.98
C PHE A 8 8.98 28.98 -17.51
N ALA A 9 9.12 29.99 -16.63
CA ALA A 9 8.76 29.88 -15.22
C ALA A 9 7.26 29.56 -15.05
N ARG A 10 6.38 30.21 -15.82
CA ARG A 10 4.93 29.98 -15.77
C ARG A 10 4.54 28.59 -16.28
N GLY A 11 5.23 28.08 -17.31
CA GLY A 11 5.04 26.72 -17.84
C GLY A 11 5.47 25.64 -16.84
N THR A 12 6.64 25.80 -16.22
CA THR A 12 7.13 24.89 -15.19
C THR A 12 6.25 24.92 -13.94
N SER A 13 5.75 26.08 -13.52
CA SER A 13 4.80 26.17 -12.40
C SER A 13 3.48 25.46 -12.72
N LYS A 14 2.90 25.64 -13.91
CA LYS A 14 1.65 24.94 -14.28
C LYS A 14 1.85 23.43 -14.34
N ALA A 15 2.94 22.95 -14.93
CA ALA A 15 3.26 21.54 -15.02
C ALA A 15 3.54 20.93 -13.63
N LEU A 16 4.31 21.63 -12.78
CA LEU A 16 4.58 21.21 -11.41
C LEU A 16 3.28 21.16 -10.59
N VAL A 17 2.43 22.19 -10.71
CA VAL A 17 1.14 22.25 -10.01
C VAL A 17 0.22 21.12 -10.48
N THR A 18 0.09 20.86 -11.78
CA THR A 18 -0.68 19.71 -12.30
C THR A 18 -0.11 18.37 -11.85
N ALA A 19 1.22 18.20 -11.86
CA ALA A 19 1.86 16.98 -11.37
C ALA A 19 1.62 16.79 -9.87
N THR A 20 1.73 17.85 -9.07
CA THR A 20 1.47 17.79 -7.62
C THR A 20 0.00 17.49 -7.35
N PHE A 21 -0.93 18.08 -8.09
CA PHE A 21 -2.35 17.75 -8.02
C PHE A 21 -2.65 16.31 -8.42
N GLN A 22 -1.99 15.77 -9.44
CA GLN A 22 -2.15 14.37 -9.85
C GLN A 22 -1.59 13.40 -8.81
N ASN A 23 -0.45 13.72 -8.20
CA ASN A 23 0.12 12.91 -7.12
C ASN A 23 -0.76 12.93 -5.86
N MET A 24 -1.30 14.09 -5.48
CA MET A 24 -2.25 14.22 -4.36
C MET A 24 -3.60 13.56 -4.68
N ALA A 25 -4.04 13.63 -5.94
CA ALA A 25 -5.29 13.01 -6.38
C ALA A 25 -5.18 11.48 -6.40
N ALA A 26 -4.07 10.91 -6.87
CA ALA A 26 -3.85 9.46 -6.94
C ALA A 26 -4.06 8.76 -5.58
N ASP A 27 -3.56 9.38 -4.51
CA ASP A 27 -3.70 8.88 -3.14
C ASP A 27 -5.11 9.12 -2.57
N ALA A 28 -5.77 10.20 -3.01
CA ALA A 28 -7.13 10.53 -2.61
C ALA A 28 -8.22 9.75 -3.38
N VAL A 29 -7.91 9.12 -4.52
CA VAL A 29 -8.88 8.36 -5.33
C VAL A 29 -9.62 7.29 -4.52
N PRO A 30 -8.95 6.34 -3.81
CA PRO A 30 -9.65 5.30 -3.07
C PRO A 30 -10.54 5.88 -1.97
N VAL A 31 -10.08 6.92 -1.28
CA VAL A 31 -10.87 7.62 -0.24
C VAL A 31 -12.11 8.26 -0.84
N ALA A 32 -11.98 8.95 -1.97
CA ALA A 32 -13.11 9.61 -2.64
C ALA A 32 -14.18 8.60 -3.08
N ILE A 33 -13.77 7.49 -3.70
CA ILE A 33 -14.69 6.47 -4.22
C ILE A 33 -15.48 5.82 -3.07
N ILE A 34 -14.80 5.34 -2.03
CA ILE A 34 -15.44 4.62 -0.93
C ILE A 34 -16.33 5.55 -0.10
N THR A 35 -15.96 6.82 0.05
CA THR A 35 -16.76 7.82 0.76
C THR A 35 -18.05 8.14 0.00
N VAL A 36 -18.00 8.33 -1.32
CA VAL A 36 -19.19 8.57 -2.14
C VAL A 36 -20.10 7.33 -2.16
N PHE A 37 -19.53 6.13 -2.28
CA PHE A 37 -20.30 4.88 -2.27
C PHE A 37 -21.11 4.72 -0.98
N TRP A 38 -20.48 4.85 0.19
CA TRP A 38 -21.19 4.72 1.48
C TRP A 38 -22.10 5.91 1.78
N ALA A 39 -21.76 7.12 1.34
CA ALA A 39 -22.63 8.28 1.48
C ALA A 39 -23.92 8.11 0.66
N ILE A 40 -23.86 7.53 -0.53
CA ILE A 40 -25.06 7.20 -1.33
C ILE A 40 -25.88 6.11 -0.62
N ILE A 41 -25.23 5.08 -0.07
CA ILE A 41 -25.94 4.00 0.64
C ILE A 41 -26.61 4.50 1.93
N GLY A 42 -25.91 5.28 2.75
CA GLY A 42 -26.48 5.85 3.98
C GLY A 42 -27.44 7.00 3.72
N GLY A 43 -27.31 7.69 2.58
CA GLY A 43 -28.06 8.89 2.24
C GLY A 43 -29.27 8.66 1.35
N VAL A 44 -29.24 7.74 0.38
CA VAL A 44 -30.32 7.56 -0.62
C VAL A 44 -31.18 6.34 -0.27
N LEU A 45 -30.56 5.22 0.09
CA LEU A 45 -31.24 3.95 0.33
C LEU A 45 -32.31 4.00 1.44
N PRO A 46 -32.10 4.70 2.58
CA PRO A 46 -33.11 4.81 3.65
C PRO A 46 -34.40 5.50 3.22
N PHE A 47 -34.35 6.40 2.23
CA PHE A 47 -35.54 7.07 1.70
C PHE A 47 -36.32 6.19 0.71
N VAL A 48 -35.62 5.36 -0.05
CA VAL A 48 -36.24 4.46 -1.04
C VAL A 48 -36.93 3.28 -0.35
N LEU A 49 -36.32 2.70 0.69
CA LEU A 49 -36.74 1.45 1.33
C LEU A 49 -37.73 1.62 2.51
N GLY A 50 -38.05 2.86 2.90
CA GLY A 50 -38.92 3.16 4.06
C GLY A 50 -40.42 2.86 3.90
N ARG A 51 -40.84 1.99 2.98
CA ARG A 51 -42.26 1.73 2.66
C ARG A 51 -42.80 0.48 3.36
N GLY A 52 -42.83 0.48 4.69
CA GLY A 52 -43.45 -0.60 5.48
C GLY A 52 -43.73 -0.25 6.94
N PRO A 53 -44.41 -1.13 7.70
CA PRO A 53 -44.71 -0.95 9.13
C PRO A 53 -43.45 -0.72 9.98
N ASN A 54 -42.34 -1.34 9.59
CA ASN A 54 -41.06 -1.32 10.29
C ASN A 54 -40.06 -0.30 9.71
N LYS A 55 -40.54 0.75 9.05
CA LYS A 55 -39.70 1.73 8.32
C LYS A 55 -38.58 2.35 9.17
N GLY A 56 -38.87 2.66 10.43
CA GLY A 56 -37.91 3.31 11.32
C GLY A 56 -36.71 2.42 11.64
N VAL A 57 -36.96 1.14 11.93
CA VAL A 57 -35.90 0.16 12.22
C VAL A 57 -35.04 -0.06 10.98
N ILE A 58 -35.66 -0.23 9.81
CA ILE A 58 -34.94 -0.43 8.55
C ILE A 58 -34.07 0.79 8.21
N GLN A 59 -34.59 1.99 8.37
CA GLN A 59 -33.83 3.23 8.14
C GLN A 59 -32.64 3.35 9.07
N VAL A 60 -32.84 3.14 10.37
CA VAL A 60 -31.76 3.24 11.36
C VAL A 60 -30.70 2.17 11.09
N VAL A 61 -31.07 0.92 10.84
CA VAL A 61 -30.12 -0.16 10.53
C VAL A 61 -29.28 0.17 9.28
N LEU A 62 -29.89 0.67 8.21
CA LEU A 62 -29.17 1.07 7.00
C LEU A 62 -28.18 2.22 7.25
N VAL A 63 -28.59 3.24 8.02
CA VAL A 63 -27.73 4.39 8.34
C VAL A 63 -26.58 3.97 9.25
N ILE A 64 -26.85 3.25 10.36
CA ILE A 64 -25.78 2.83 11.27
C ILE A 64 -24.79 1.90 10.59
N THR A 65 -25.25 0.96 9.75
CA THR A 65 -24.36 0.06 9.00
C THR A 65 -23.51 0.85 8.02
N ALA A 66 -24.09 1.79 7.26
CA ALA A 66 -23.32 2.64 6.36
C ALA A 66 -22.25 3.45 7.12
N CYS A 67 -22.59 4.02 8.26
CA CYS A 67 -21.66 4.77 9.10
C CYS A 67 -20.55 3.88 9.68
N THR A 68 -20.88 2.72 10.26
CA THR A 68 -19.88 1.84 10.89
C THR A 68 -18.96 1.21 9.86
N CYS A 69 -19.49 0.78 8.71
CA CYS A 69 -18.68 0.25 7.61
C CYS A 69 -17.74 1.31 7.01
N TRP A 70 -18.22 2.56 6.85
CA TRP A 70 -17.37 3.65 6.39
C TRP A 70 -16.27 4.01 7.40
N LEU A 71 -16.61 4.12 8.69
CA LEU A 71 -15.63 4.41 9.75
C LEU A 71 -14.58 3.30 9.88
N PHE A 72 -15.01 2.03 9.87
CA PHE A 72 -14.10 0.89 9.92
C PHE A 72 -13.11 0.90 8.76
N TRP A 73 -13.60 1.14 7.53
CA TRP A 73 -12.76 1.24 6.35
C TRP A 73 -11.75 2.39 6.46
N LEU A 74 -12.22 3.59 6.86
CA LEU A 74 -11.36 4.77 6.97
C LEU A 74 -10.27 4.59 8.04
N LEU A 75 -10.62 3.98 9.18
CA LEU A 75 -9.66 3.67 10.24
C LEU A 75 -8.59 2.68 9.77
N ALA A 76 -8.98 1.62 9.06
CA ALA A 76 -8.03 0.67 8.49
C ALA A 76 -7.10 1.33 7.46
N TYR A 77 -7.63 2.25 6.64
CA TYR A 77 -6.84 3.02 5.69
C TYR A 77 -5.86 3.98 6.40
N MET A 78 -6.32 4.75 7.38
CA MET A 78 -5.47 5.70 8.13
C MET A 78 -4.36 4.99 8.92
N HIS A 79 -4.64 3.81 9.45
CA HIS A 79 -3.63 2.99 10.15
C HIS A 79 -2.43 2.66 9.26
N GLN A 80 -2.64 2.54 7.96
CA GLN A 80 -1.60 2.16 7.00
C GLN A 80 -0.86 3.35 6.37
N ILE A 81 -1.31 4.60 6.58
CA ILE A 81 -0.80 5.81 5.89
C ILE A 81 0.57 6.28 6.41
N ASN A 82 1.08 5.72 7.50
CA ASN A 82 2.47 5.87 7.94
C ASN A 82 2.92 4.61 8.70
N PRO A 83 3.33 3.54 8.00
CA PRO A 83 3.70 2.28 8.66
C PRO A 83 5.03 2.44 9.39
N LEU A 84 5.02 2.27 10.72
CA LEU A 84 6.22 2.33 11.57
C LEU A 84 6.96 0.99 11.65
N ILE A 85 6.31 -0.11 11.24
CA ILE A 85 6.87 -1.47 11.25
C ILE A 85 6.59 -2.12 9.89
N GLY A 86 7.64 -2.66 9.29
CA GLY A 86 7.54 -3.51 8.10
C GLY A 86 7.36 -5.00 8.47
N PRO A 87 6.88 -5.83 7.54
CA PRO A 87 6.75 -7.27 7.77
C PRO A 87 8.13 -7.92 7.96
N ASN A 88 8.31 -8.70 9.02
CA ASN A 88 9.53 -9.49 9.24
C ASN A 88 9.41 -10.83 8.49
N LEU A 89 10.16 -10.96 7.39
CA LEU A 89 10.14 -12.14 6.53
C LEU A 89 11.48 -12.85 6.56
N HIS A 90 11.46 -14.18 6.62
CA HIS A 90 12.66 -14.98 6.47
C HIS A 90 13.22 -14.84 5.05
N ASN A 91 14.54 -14.88 4.89
CA ASN A 91 15.20 -14.60 3.62
C ASN A 91 14.69 -15.47 2.47
N THR A 92 14.37 -16.75 2.73
CA THR A 92 13.81 -17.64 1.69
C THR A 92 12.45 -17.14 1.19
N THR A 93 11.58 -16.66 2.07
CA THR A 93 10.27 -16.11 1.73
C THR A 93 10.40 -14.78 0.99
N ALA A 94 11.34 -13.92 1.39
CA ALA A 94 11.59 -12.64 0.71
C ALA A 94 12.07 -12.85 -0.75
N ILE A 95 12.97 -13.81 -0.96
CA ILE A 95 13.49 -14.14 -2.30
C ILE A 95 12.39 -14.80 -3.15
N ALA A 96 11.60 -15.71 -2.57
CA ALA A 96 10.45 -16.30 -3.26
C ALA A 96 9.41 -15.25 -3.66
N LEU A 97 9.12 -14.28 -2.78
CA LEU A 97 8.19 -13.19 -3.07
C LEU A 97 8.69 -12.32 -4.22
N LYS A 98 10.00 -12.00 -4.24
CA LYS A 98 10.62 -11.25 -5.35
C LYS A 98 10.55 -12.03 -6.66
N TYR A 99 10.78 -13.34 -6.64
CA TYR A 99 10.61 -14.18 -7.82
C TYR A 99 9.18 -14.17 -8.36
N LEU A 100 8.18 -14.32 -7.47
CA LEU A 100 6.77 -14.40 -7.86
C LEU A 100 6.17 -13.07 -8.33
N TRP A 101 6.59 -11.96 -7.72
CA TRP A 101 6.01 -10.64 -7.99
C TRP A 101 6.79 -9.84 -9.03
N ASP A 102 8.12 -9.85 -8.97
CA ASP A 102 8.99 -9.07 -9.87
C ASP A 102 9.33 -9.86 -11.14
N GLY A 103 9.36 -11.20 -11.07
CA GLY A 103 9.63 -12.07 -12.22
C GLY A 103 11.03 -11.94 -12.82
N THR A 104 11.90 -11.12 -12.24
CA THR A 104 13.25 -10.79 -12.71
C THR A 104 14.35 -11.70 -12.17
N LEU A 105 14.05 -12.50 -11.14
CA LEU A 105 14.99 -13.46 -10.57
C LEU A 105 14.92 -14.77 -11.34
N ASN A 106 16.07 -15.28 -11.82
CA ASN A 106 16.13 -16.63 -12.35
C ASN A 106 16.45 -17.63 -11.24
N ARG A 107 16.00 -18.88 -11.37
CA ARG A 107 16.28 -19.93 -10.37
C ARG A 107 17.78 -20.21 -10.25
N ASP A 108 18.55 -19.90 -11.29
CA ASP A 108 20.00 -20.10 -11.37
C ASP A 108 20.80 -19.02 -10.58
N ASP A 109 20.20 -17.86 -10.32
CA ASP A 109 20.79 -16.83 -9.46
C ASP A 109 20.69 -17.22 -7.97
N LEU A 110 19.73 -18.09 -7.64
CA LEU A 110 19.51 -18.61 -6.29
C LEU A 110 20.49 -19.72 -5.92
N SER A 111 20.91 -20.53 -6.89
CA SER A 111 21.89 -21.61 -6.68
C SER A 111 23.31 -21.10 -6.50
N THR A 112 23.63 -19.88 -6.96
CA THR A 112 24.97 -19.27 -6.82
C THR A 112 25.18 -18.64 -5.43
N THR A 113 24.12 -18.43 -4.65
CA THR A 113 24.21 -17.88 -3.28
C THR A 113 24.27 -18.97 -2.21
N GLU A 114 24.36 -20.25 -2.58
CA GLU A 114 24.82 -21.30 -1.67
C GLU A 114 26.35 -21.26 -1.56
N HIS A 115 26.90 -20.18 -1.00
CA HIS A 115 28.22 -20.26 -0.39
C HIS A 115 28.06 -21.08 0.90
N PRO A 116 28.67 -22.27 1.00
CA PRO A 116 28.60 -23.07 2.21
C PRO A 116 29.25 -22.30 3.35
N HIS A 117 28.48 -21.96 4.38
CA HIS A 117 29.03 -21.59 5.67
C HIS A 117 29.58 -22.83 6.37
N THR A 118 30.64 -23.41 5.80
CA THR A 118 31.44 -24.47 6.41
C THR A 118 32.87 -24.35 5.90
N SER A 119 33.65 -23.44 6.49
CA SER A 119 35.11 -23.55 6.55
C SER A 119 35.74 -22.51 7.49
N THR A 120 35.63 -22.70 8.80
CA THR A 120 36.73 -22.45 9.75
C THR A 120 36.59 -23.38 10.97
N THR A 121 36.55 -24.70 10.73
CA THR A 121 36.94 -25.72 11.73
C THR A 121 38.07 -26.61 11.18
N GLU A 122 38.77 -26.18 10.13
CA GLU A 122 39.86 -26.96 9.51
C GLU A 122 41.24 -26.28 9.59
N ALA A 123 41.35 -25.07 10.16
CA ALA A 123 42.62 -24.34 10.29
C ALA A 123 43.32 -24.47 11.67
N SER A 124 42.68 -25.07 12.68
CA SER A 124 43.26 -25.20 14.04
C SER A 124 43.57 -26.64 14.49
N PHE A 125 43.27 -27.65 13.67
CA PHE A 125 43.44 -29.06 14.06
C PHE A 125 44.59 -29.79 13.34
N ASN A 126 45.33 -29.14 12.43
CA ASN A 126 46.41 -29.84 11.71
C ASN A 126 47.66 -28.99 11.41
N MET A 127 48.14 -28.21 12.39
CA MET A 127 49.53 -27.73 12.41
C MET A 127 50.32 -28.45 13.52
N HIS A 128 50.87 -29.61 13.12
CA HIS A 128 52.19 -30.11 13.53
C HIS A 128 52.47 -30.27 15.04
N ALA A 129 52.10 -31.42 15.60
CA ALA A 129 53.09 -32.45 15.96
C ALA A 129 54.31 -32.54 15.00
N HIS A 130 55.51 -32.67 15.58
CA HIS A 130 56.84 -32.88 14.99
C HIS A 130 57.59 -31.62 14.49
N THR A 131 58.31 -30.97 15.41
CA THR A 131 59.77 -31.19 15.64
C THR A 131 60.13 -30.72 17.04
#